data_AF-A0A1Y5ICX5-F1
#
_entry.id   AF-A0A1Y5ICX5-F1
#
_cell.length_a   1.000
_cell.length_b   1.000
_cell.length_c   1.000
_cell.angle_alpha   90.00
_cell.angle_beta   90.00
_cell.angle_gamma   90.00
#
_symmetry.space_group_name_H-M   'P 1'
#
loop_
_entity.id
_entity.type
_entity.pdbx_description
1 polymer ?
#
loop_
_entity_poly.entity_id
_entity_poly.type
_entity_poly.pdbx_seq_one_letter_code
_entity_poly.pdbx_strand_id
1 'polypeptide(L)'
;MSRVSGGLAIAGARRRVEARGVDPALVDALGVRVETWERVEGGLFGASLLPYLAFLYFLGKPESRCPEGALFGFKFLLAFVFGTIPFAIYAKVSRDEILANVDVLHGCAESLLTLTNVFIVLGFREGLRRAGGGGGKGGGRKTSLGDVGAALLCVVVASSVALGAADANAANEANEARLIATAAWDSVWPHVEPANALSLPTWVIHVSSLVEWLIAMGLIWEYSEVIKRPAWKGLTWGMVPCHASGIAACTFHLFYNAQPALSGVVAMQAFLTVVGNSTCALAAYRIAKEGERLVASGEAAPDDAGDEVIEISIGTESMKGWEDLSAAWSADSDAVLLLKLALVSVAASTAVKYGSLLVDFPFEPSLWLAFAIIFIPTGLNCAKWKELSDKSAK
;
A
#
# COMPACT_ATOMS: atom_id res chain seq x y z
N MET A 1 -53.40 -38.09 37.87
CA MET A 1 -53.51 -37.53 36.52
C MET A 1 -52.59 -36.32 36.43
N SER A 2 -51.50 -36.51 35.67
CA SER A 2 -50.34 -35.61 35.55
C SER A 2 -50.67 -34.36 34.75
N ARG A 3 -50.30 -33.17 35.25
CA ARG A 3 -50.31 -31.91 34.49
C ARG A 3 -49.01 -31.82 33.70
N VAL A 4 -49.09 -31.98 32.38
CA VAL A 4 -47.99 -31.73 31.45
C VAL A 4 -47.90 -30.23 31.20
N SER A 5 -46.84 -29.61 31.72
CA SER A 5 -46.45 -28.23 31.41
C SER A 5 -45.67 -28.23 30.10
N GLY A 6 -46.32 -27.83 29.00
CA GLY A 6 -45.67 -27.63 27.70
C GLY A 6 -44.94 -26.29 27.66
N GLY A 7 -43.71 -26.26 28.16
CA GLY A 7 -42.80 -25.13 27.93
C GLY A 7 -42.31 -25.16 26.49
N LEU A 8 -42.72 -24.18 25.69
CA LEU A 8 -42.16 -23.95 24.35
C LEU A 8 -40.75 -23.38 24.54
N ALA A 9 -39.75 -24.26 24.61
CA ALA A 9 -38.35 -23.86 24.55
C ALA A 9 -38.07 -23.31 23.14
N ILE A 10 -38.02 -21.99 23.00
CA ILE A 10 -37.39 -21.34 21.86
C ILE A 10 -35.90 -21.66 22.01
N ALA A 11 -35.48 -22.76 21.38
CA ALA A 11 -34.08 -23.10 21.21
C ALA A 11 -33.47 -21.96 20.37
N GLY A 12 -32.83 -21.01 21.05
CA GLY A 12 -31.94 -20.06 20.43
C GLY A 12 -30.83 -20.85 19.77
N ALA A 13 -31.01 -21.16 18.49
CA ALA A 13 -29.95 -21.63 17.63
C ALA A 13 -28.94 -20.47 17.55
N ARG A 14 -28.02 -20.41 18.52
CA ARG A 14 -26.70 -19.85 18.29
C ARG A 14 -26.13 -20.68 17.15
N ARG A 15 -26.38 -20.23 15.91
CA ARG A 15 -25.49 -20.51 14.80
C ARG A 15 -24.15 -19.96 15.25
N ARG A 16 -23.35 -20.82 15.88
CA ARG A 16 -21.92 -20.66 15.90
C ARG A 16 -21.59 -20.55 14.42
N VAL A 17 -21.23 -19.37 13.96
CA VAL A 17 -20.60 -19.20 12.66
C VAL A 17 -19.37 -20.07 12.77
N GLU A 18 -19.44 -21.29 12.24
CA GLU A 18 -18.27 -22.12 12.09
C GLU A 18 -17.35 -21.31 11.20
N ALA A 19 -16.27 -20.82 11.80
CA ALA A 19 -15.14 -20.26 11.06
C ALA A 19 -14.84 -21.28 9.96
N ARG A 20 -14.88 -20.83 8.72
CA ARG A 20 -14.76 -21.67 7.54
C ARG A 20 -13.29 -22.05 7.40
N GLY A 21 -12.80 -22.89 8.31
CA GLY A 21 -11.48 -23.49 8.20
C GLY A 21 -11.40 -24.18 6.85
N VAL A 22 -10.53 -23.69 5.98
CA VAL A 22 -10.31 -24.32 4.67
C VAL A 22 -9.90 -25.76 4.94
N ASP A 23 -10.59 -26.72 4.31
CA ASP A 23 -10.23 -28.14 4.43
C ASP A 23 -8.73 -28.29 4.13
N PRO A 24 -7.90 -28.79 5.07
CA PRO A 24 -6.46 -28.91 4.87
C PRO A 24 -6.09 -29.86 3.71
N ALA A 25 -7.04 -30.66 3.21
CA ALA A 25 -6.88 -31.47 2.01
C ALA A 25 -7.06 -30.70 0.70
N LEU A 26 -7.64 -29.49 0.72
CA LEU A 26 -7.89 -28.71 -0.50
C LEU A 26 -6.57 -28.16 -1.08
N VAL A 27 -6.43 -28.30 -2.39
CA VAL A 27 -5.30 -27.76 -3.16
C VAL A 27 -5.79 -26.70 -4.14
N ASP A 28 -4.90 -25.80 -4.52
CA ASP A 28 -5.16 -24.83 -5.57
C ASP A 28 -5.06 -25.44 -6.98
N ALA A 29 -5.22 -24.61 -8.01
CA ALA A 29 -5.11 -25.02 -9.40
C ALA A 29 -3.72 -25.58 -9.78
N LEU A 30 -2.68 -25.36 -8.95
CA LEU A 30 -1.33 -25.87 -9.13
C LEU A 30 -1.08 -27.16 -8.33
N GLY A 31 -2.09 -27.68 -7.63
CA GLY A 31 -1.98 -28.88 -6.81
C GLY A 31 -1.25 -28.64 -5.48
N VAL A 32 -1.15 -27.39 -5.04
CA VAL A 32 -0.44 -27.00 -3.81
C VAL A 32 -1.44 -26.66 -2.70
N ARG A 33 -1.17 -27.16 -1.48
CA ARG A 33 -1.99 -26.89 -0.29
C ARG A 33 -1.77 -25.47 0.23
N VAL A 34 -2.79 -24.90 0.87
CA VAL A 34 -2.73 -23.57 1.52
C VAL A 34 -1.57 -23.47 2.50
N GLU A 35 -1.42 -24.43 3.41
CA GLU A 35 -0.33 -24.43 4.40
C GLU A 35 1.07 -24.39 3.78
N THR A 36 1.23 -25.02 2.60
CA THR A 36 2.51 -24.99 1.88
C THR A 36 2.77 -23.57 1.37
N TRP A 37 1.75 -22.91 0.82
CA TRP A 37 1.86 -21.51 0.38
C TRP A 37 2.13 -20.56 1.54
N GLU A 38 1.45 -20.72 2.69
CA GLU A 38 1.67 -19.89 3.88
C GLU A 38 3.12 -20.00 4.40
N ARG A 39 3.72 -21.20 4.36
CA ARG A 39 5.15 -21.37 4.73
C ARG A 39 6.07 -20.68 3.74
N VAL A 40 5.76 -20.74 2.44
CA VAL A 40 6.54 -20.08 1.39
C VAL A 40 6.44 -18.57 1.53
N GLU A 41 5.23 -18.01 1.71
CA GLU A 41 5.03 -16.57 1.87
C GLU A 41 5.78 -16.05 3.10
N GLY A 42 5.64 -16.71 4.26
CA GLY A 42 6.27 -16.29 5.50
C GLY A 42 7.79 -16.33 5.40
N GLY A 43 8.34 -17.36 4.75
CA GLY A 43 9.77 -17.47 4.46
C GLY A 43 10.27 -16.35 3.55
N LEU A 44 9.53 -16.03 2.49
CA LEU A 44 9.90 -14.97 1.54
C LEU A 44 9.79 -13.57 2.16
N PHE A 45 8.71 -13.27 2.88
CA PHE A 45 8.58 -12.00 3.60
C PHE A 45 9.69 -11.83 4.63
N GLY A 46 10.00 -12.88 5.41
CA GLY A 46 11.13 -12.86 6.34
C GLY A 46 12.48 -12.64 5.63
N ALA A 47 12.70 -13.33 4.51
CA ALA A 47 13.91 -13.17 3.70
C ALA A 47 14.05 -11.76 3.11
N SER A 48 12.93 -11.10 2.78
CA SER A 48 12.90 -9.76 2.20
C SER A 48 13.46 -8.66 3.13
N LEU A 49 13.55 -8.93 4.44
CA LEU A 49 14.09 -7.98 5.41
C LEU A 49 15.58 -7.72 5.20
N LEU A 50 16.37 -8.74 4.87
CA LEU A 50 17.82 -8.60 4.66
C LEU A 50 18.15 -7.57 3.56
N PRO A 51 17.63 -7.70 2.31
CA PRO A 51 17.87 -6.69 1.29
C PRO A 51 17.26 -5.34 1.68
N TYR A 52 16.14 -5.30 2.42
CA TYR A 52 15.58 -4.03 2.89
C TYR A 52 16.51 -3.27 3.84
N LEU A 53 17.15 -3.97 4.77
CA LEU A 53 18.14 -3.36 5.67
C LEU A 53 19.37 -2.88 4.91
N ALA A 54 19.81 -3.63 3.88
CA ALA A 54 20.88 -3.18 3.00
C ALA A 54 20.49 -1.89 2.23
N PHE A 55 19.25 -1.82 1.74
CA PHE A 55 18.69 -0.61 1.13
C PHE A 55 18.75 0.59 2.08
N LEU A 56 18.24 0.46 3.31
CA LEU A 56 18.29 1.53 4.31
C LEU A 56 19.72 1.94 4.67
N TYR A 57 20.63 0.97 4.77
CA TYR A 57 22.05 1.23 5.08
C TYR A 57 22.70 2.10 4.00
N PHE A 58 22.59 1.71 2.72
CA PHE A 58 23.20 2.47 1.63
C PHE A 58 22.50 3.81 1.40
N LEU A 59 21.17 3.85 1.45
CA LEU A 59 20.43 5.10 1.26
C LEU A 59 20.67 6.09 2.39
N GLY A 60 20.89 5.59 3.61
CA GLY A 60 21.15 6.40 4.80
C GLY A 60 22.57 6.96 4.92
N LYS A 61 23.46 6.62 3.99
CA LYS A 61 24.80 7.24 3.93
C LYS A 61 24.70 8.74 3.63
N PRO A 62 25.52 9.60 4.26
CA PRO A 62 25.53 11.04 3.98
C PRO A 62 25.72 11.38 2.50
N GLU A 63 26.56 10.62 1.81
CA GLU A 63 26.88 10.80 0.38
C GLU A 63 25.67 10.53 -0.53
N SER A 64 24.70 9.74 -0.08
CA SER A 64 23.47 9.50 -0.83
C SER A 64 22.62 10.76 -0.96
N ARG A 65 22.74 11.73 -0.05
CA ARG A 65 21.94 12.99 -0.03
C ARG A 65 20.43 12.71 -0.14
N CYS A 66 19.96 11.65 0.52
CA CYS A 66 18.53 11.36 0.61
C CYS A 66 17.85 12.43 1.48
N PRO A 67 16.70 13.01 1.05
CA PRO A 67 15.93 13.91 1.90
C PRO A 67 15.57 13.25 3.23
N GLU A 68 15.81 13.92 4.36
CA GLU A 68 15.68 13.33 5.69
C GLU A 68 14.27 12.79 5.96
N GLY A 69 13.22 13.50 5.51
CA GLY A 69 11.84 13.05 5.65
C GLY A 69 11.55 11.78 4.85
N ALA A 70 12.15 11.63 3.68
CA ALA A 70 11.98 10.45 2.86
C ALA A 70 12.73 9.26 3.46
N LEU A 71 13.97 9.48 3.94
CA LEU A 71 14.74 8.47 4.66
C LEU A 71 14.02 8.03 5.94
N PHE A 72 13.39 8.96 6.67
CA PHE A 72 12.53 8.64 7.81
C PHE A 72 11.35 7.76 7.38
N GLY A 73 10.65 8.12 6.31
CA GLY A 73 9.55 7.31 5.76
C GLY A 73 10.01 5.89 5.44
N PHE A 74 11.10 5.70 4.71
CA PHE A 74 11.67 4.37 4.48
C PHE A 74 12.01 3.65 5.80
N LYS A 75 12.66 4.30 6.77
CA LYS A 75 12.91 3.65 8.08
C LYS A 75 11.62 3.29 8.82
N PHE A 76 10.58 4.12 8.71
CA PHE A 76 9.28 3.91 9.34
C PHE A 76 8.55 2.68 8.79
N LEU A 77 8.87 2.20 7.58
CA LEU A 77 8.35 0.94 7.07
C LEU A 77 8.63 -0.24 8.01
N LEU A 78 9.75 -0.19 8.76
CA LEU A 78 10.04 -1.22 9.76
C LEU A 78 8.96 -1.27 10.85
N ALA A 79 8.32 -0.13 11.18
CA ALA A 79 7.18 -0.11 12.11
C ALA A 79 5.99 -0.88 11.55
N PHE A 80 5.71 -0.80 10.24
CA PHE A 80 4.73 -1.66 9.57
C PHE A 80 5.11 -3.14 9.68
N VAL A 81 6.36 -3.51 9.34
CA VAL A 81 6.84 -4.90 9.40
C VAL A 81 6.74 -5.49 10.81
N PHE A 82 7.14 -4.73 11.84
CA PHE A 82 7.06 -5.21 13.22
C PHE A 82 5.63 -5.11 13.79
N GLY A 83 4.82 -4.18 13.32
CA GLY A 83 3.44 -3.98 13.76
C GLY A 83 2.48 -5.05 13.23
N THR A 84 2.71 -5.57 12.03
CA THR A 84 1.86 -6.62 11.44
C THR A 84 2.00 -7.96 12.17
N ILE A 85 3.17 -8.27 12.76
CA ILE A 85 3.42 -9.52 13.49
C ILE A 85 2.45 -9.72 14.67
N PRO A 86 2.32 -8.80 15.66
CA PRO A 86 1.38 -8.97 16.77
C PRO A 86 -0.07 -8.95 16.30
N PHE A 87 -0.42 -8.17 15.27
CA PHE A 87 -1.77 -8.20 14.70
C PHE A 87 -2.09 -9.56 14.08
N ALA A 88 -1.17 -10.15 13.32
CA ALA A 88 -1.32 -11.47 12.72
C ALA A 88 -1.41 -12.58 13.79
N ILE A 89 -0.56 -12.53 14.82
CA ILE A 89 -0.63 -13.45 15.96
C ILE A 89 -1.99 -13.34 16.64
N TYR A 90 -2.46 -12.12 16.90
CA TYR A 90 -3.75 -11.92 17.55
C TYR A 90 -4.92 -12.39 16.69
N ALA A 91 -4.91 -12.12 15.37
CA ALA A 91 -5.91 -12.65 14.44
C ALA A 91 -5.96 -14.20 14.49
N LYS A 92 -4.79 -14.85 14.44
CA LYS A 92 -4.69 -16.31 14.46
C LYS A 92 -5.13 -16.92 15.79
N VAL A 93 -4.71 -16.34 16.92
CA VAL A 93 -5.02 -16.89 18.25
C VAL A 93 -6.47 -16.61 18.66
N SER A 94 -7.02 -15.44 18.33
CA SER A 94 -8.35 -15.04 18.80
C SER A 94 -9.48 -15.49 17.86
N ARG A 95 -9.21 -15.58 16.54
CA ARG A 95 -10.24 -15.82 15.52
C ARG A 95 -9.97 -17.03 14.62
N ASP A 96 -8.81 -17.68 14.77
CA ASP A 96 -8.32 -18.74 13.88
C ASP A 96 -8.29 -18.34 12.39
N GLU A 97 -8.09 -17.05 12.13
CA GLU A 97 -8.10 -16.45 10.80
C GLU A 97 -6.73 -15.84 10.48
N ILE A 98 -6.46 -15.69 9.18
CA ILE A 98 -5.33 -14.87 8.71
C ILE A 98 -5.64 -13.39 8.94
N LEU A 99 -4.60 -12.57 9.12
CA LEU A 99 -4.76 -11.12 9.36
C LEU A 99 -5.65 -10.45 8.31
N ALA A 100 -5.47 -10.81 7.04
CA ALA A 100 -6.23 -10.33 5.88
C ALA A 100 -7.76 -10.52 5.99
N ASN A 101 -8.23 -11.50 6.78
CA ASN A 101 -9.66 -11.75 6.99
C ASN A 101 -10.23 -11.01 8.21
N VAL A 102 -9.38 -10.37 9.03
CA VAL A 102 -9.80 -9.60 10.21
C VAL A 102 -9.70 -8.11 9.91
N ASP A 103 -10.68 -7.59 9.17
CA ASP A 103 -10.66 -6.28 8.50
C ASP A 103 -10.13 -5.13 9.38
N VAL A 104 -10.62 -4.95 10.60
CA VAL A 104 -10.16 -3.86 11.49
C VAL A 104 -8.68 -3.99 11.84
N LEU A 105 -8.21 -5.19 12.14
CA LEU A 105 -6.79 -5.43 12.44
C LEU A 105 -5.93 -5.27 11.19
N HIS A 106 -6.42 -5.76 10.05
CA HIS A 106 -5.78 -5.63 8.75
C HIS A 106 -5.61 -4.17 8.37
N GLY A 107 -6.70 -3.39 8.38
CA GLY A 107 -6.67 -1.96 8.10
C GLY A 107 -5.77 -1.18 9.06
N CYS A 108 -5.80 -1.49 10.35
CA CYS A 108 -4.85 -0.91 11.31
C CYS A 108 -3.39 -1.20 10.93
N ALA A 109 -3.07 -2.45 10.58
CA ALA A 109 -1.71 -2.83 10.19
C ALA A 109 -1.28 -2.10 8.91
N GLU A 110 -2.09 -2.17 7.86
CA GLU A 110 -1.82 -1.57 6.55
C GLU A 110 -1.79 -0.03 6.60
N SER A 111 -2.43 0.62 7.58
CA SER A 111 -2.32 2.07 7.76
C SER A 111 -0.88 2.55 8.04
N LEU A 112 -0.05 1.71 8.65
CA LEU A 112 1.36 2.01 8.89
C LEU A 112 2.12 2.11 7.56
N LEU A 113 1.72 1.32 6.55
CA LEU A 113 2.27 1.39 5.20
C LEU A 113 1.83 2.68 4.50
N THR A 114 0.56 3.08 4.59
CA THR A 114 0.09 4.37 4.06
C THR A 114 0.84 5.55 4.68
N LEU A 115 1.05 5.54 6.01
CA LEU A 115 1.85 6.55 6.69
C LEU A 115 3.30 6.59 6.20
N THR A 116 3.91 5.42 6.00
CA THR A 116 5.24 5.28 5.40
C THR A 116 5.31 6.01 4.07
N ASN A 117 4.36 5.74 3.17
CA ASN A 117 4.34 6.33 1.84
C ASN A 117 4.12 7.85 1.88
N VAL A 118 3.24 8.33 2.76
CA VAL A 118 3.04 9.78 2.97
C VAL A 118 4.35 10.44 3.41
N PHE A 119 5.09 9.86 4.35
CA PHE A 119 6.39 10.40 4.76
C PHE A 119 7.41 10.43 3.61
N ILE A 120 7.42 9.40 2.77
CA ILE A 120 8.28 9.34 1.57
C ILE A 120 7.91 10.47 0.60
N VAL A 121 6.62 10.61 0.25
CA VAL A 121 6.12 11.64 -0.67
C VAL A 121 6.44 13.05 -0.16
N LEU A 122 6.09 13.36 1.09
CA LEU A 122 6.35 14.68 1.68
C LEU A 122 7.85 14.94 1.82
N GLY A 123 8.63 13.91 2.15
CA GLY A 123 10.08 13.97 2.25
C GLY A 123 10.75 14.36 0.94
N PHE A 124 10.36 13.74 -0.18
CA PHE A 124 10.91 14.10 -1.49
C PHE A 124 10.41 15.46 -1.98
N ARG A 125 9.16 15.84 -1.71
CA ARG A 125 8.65 17.20 -2.02
C ARG A 125 9.45 18.28 -1.30
N GLU A 126 9.73 18.09 -0.02
CA GLU A 126 10.57 19.00 0.74
C GLU A 126 12.01 19.02 0.19
N GLY A 127 12.56 17.86 -0.17
CA GLY A 127 13.87 17.75 -0.82
C GLY A 127 13.95 18.53 -2.13
N LEU A 128 12.93 18.42 -2.98
CA LEU A 128 12.82 19.14 -4.24
C LEU A 128 12.74 20.66 -4.04
N ARG A 129 11.92 21.14 -3.10
CA ARG A 129 11.82 22.58 -2.78
C ARG A 129 13.16 23.17 -2.33
N ARG A 130 13.92 22.40 -1.54
CA ARG A 130 15.26 22.81 -1.07
C ARG A 130 16.27 22.83 -2.21
N ALA A 131 16.24 21.83 -3.09
CA ALA A 131 17.17 21.72 -4.21
C ALA A 131 16.88 22.74 -5.34
N GLY A 132 15.62 23.12 -5.55
CA GLY A 132 15.20 24.07 -6.59
C GLY A 132 15.31 25.56 -6.21
N GLY A 133 16.15 25.95 -5.25
CA GLY A 133 16.38 27.36 -4.91
C GLY A 133 15.25 28.06 -4.15
N GLY A 134 14.24 27.32 -3.68
CA GLY A 134 13.10 27.83 -2.90
C GLY A 134 13.44 28.28 -1.47
N GLY A 135 14.55 29.01 -1.29
CA GLY A 135 14.97 29.68 -0.05
C GLY A 135 14.05 30.84 0.37
N GLY A 136 12.76 30.76 0.07
CA GLY A 136 11.76 31.65 0.61
C GLY A 136 11.69 31.47 2.13
N LYS A 137 12.10 32.49 2.87
CA LYS A 137 11.70 32.72 4.27
C LYS A 137 10.16 32.85 4.34
N GLY A 138 9.44 31.75 4.17
CA GLY A 138 8.01 31.66 4.44
C GLY A 138 7.81 31.52 5.94
N GLY A 139 7.55 32.63 6.61
CA GLY A 139 7.18 32.70 8.04
C GLY A 139 5.79 32.12 8.36
N GLY A 140 5.43 30.99 7.75
CA GLY A 140 4.25 30.19 8.09
C GLY A 140 4.64 29.06 9.03
N ARG A 141 3.78 28.74 10.01
CA ARG A 141 3.97 27.64 10.96
C ARG A 141 4.34 26.35 10.20
N LYS A 142 5.60 25.92 10.30
CA LYS A 142 6.09 24.67 9.70
C LYS A 142 5.36 23.51 10.38
N THR A 143 4.37 22.92 9.72
CA THR A 143 3.83 21.63 10.13
C THR A 143 4.96 20.62 10.06
N SER A 144 5.40 20.13 11.21
CA SER A 144 6.44 19.10 11.27
C SER A 144 5.94 17.84 10.57
N LEU A 145 6.83 17.10 9.91
CA LEU A 145 6.51 15.75 9.41
C LEU A 145 5.92 14.88 10.54
N GLY A 146 6.35 15.12 11.78
CA GLY A 146 5.78 14.51 12.98
C GLY A 146 4.36 14.95 13.31
N ASP A 147 3.98 16.21 13.04
CA ASP A 147 2.63 16.72 13.25
C ASP A 147 1.65 16.12 12.23
N VAL A 148 2.09 16.01 10.98
CA VAL A 148 1.31 15.38 9.90
C VAL A 148 1.16 13.88 10.15
N GLY A 149 2.25 13.22 10.53
CA GLY A 149 2.25 11.81 10.90
C GLY A 149 1.37 11.50 12.11
N ALA A 150 1.44 12.32 13.15
CA ALA A 150 0.59 12.17 14.34
C ALA A 150 -0.88 12.44 14.01
N ALA A 151 -1.20 13.46 13.20
CA ALA A 151 -2.57 13.75 12.80
C ALA A 151 -3.18 12.62 11.95
N LEU A 152 -2.45 12.11 10.96
CA LEU A 152 -2.89 10.97 10.15
C LEU A 152 -3.01 9.69 10.99
N LEU A 153 -2.05 9.39 11.84
CA LEU A 153 -2.12 8.23 12.74
C LEU A 153 -3.30 8.36 13.71
N CYS A 154 -3.56 9.54 14.28
CA CYS A 154 -4.73 9.76 15.12
C CYS A 154 -6.04 9.60 14.36
N VAL A 155 -6.13 10.09 13.12
CA VAL A 155 -7.32 9.91 12.28
C VAL A 155 -7.55 8.44 11.94
N VAL A 156 -6.50 7.71 11.56
CA VAL A 156 -6.60 6.28 11.28
C VAL A 156 -6.97 5.50 12.55
N VAL A 157 -6.24 5.69 13.66
CA VAL A 157 -6.53 5.00 14.93
C VAL A 157 -7.94 5.34 15.41
N ALA A 158 -8.37 6.59 15.36
CA ALA A 158 -9.72 6.98 15.74
C ALA A 158 -10.79 6.36 14.82
N SER A 159 -10.52 6.29 13.51
CA SER A 159 -11.42 5.65 12.54
C SER A 159 -11.51 4.15 12.76
N SER A 160 -10.39 3.47 12.99
CA SER A 160 -10.35 2.02 13.27
C SER A 160 -10.93 1.67 14.62
N VAL A 161 -10.77 2.51 15.64
CA VAL A 161 -11.43 2.34 16.95
C VAL A 161 -12.94 2.58 16.83
N ALA A 162 -13.38 3.57 16.05
CA ALA A 162 -14.79 3.81 15.81
C ALA A 162 -15.44 2.67 15.00
N LEU A 163 -14.77 2.18 13.95
CA LEU A 163 -15.22 1.05 13.14
C LEU A 163 -15.19 -0.27 13.94
N GLY A 164 -14.13 -0.52 14.70
CA GLY A 164 -14.03 -1.69 15.58
C GLY A 164 -15.02 -1.67 16.74
N ALA A 165 -15.33 -0.50 17.29
CA ALA A 165 -16.38 -0.33 18.30
C ALA A 165 -17.77 -0.53 17.69
N ALA A 166 -18.00 -0.09 16.45
CA ALA A 166 -19.22 -0.35 15.71
C ALA A 166 -19.40 -1.86 15.44
N ASP A 167 -18.35 -2.55 15.00
CA ASP A 167 -18.37 -4.01 14.78
C ASP A 167 -18.53 -4.81 16.07
N ALA A 168 -17.86 -4.40 17.15
CA ALA A 168 -17.98 -5.05 18.47
C ALA A 168 -19.37 -4.84 19.09
N ASN A 169 -19.94 -3.64 18.97
CA ASN A 169 -21.33 -3.38 19.37
C ASN A 169 -22.31 -4.17 18.49
N ALA A 170 -22.05 -4.28 17.19
CA ALA A 170 -22.90 -5.01 16.26
C ALA A 170 -22.84 -6.54 16.46
N ALA A 171 -21.72 -7.09 16.95
CA ALA A 171 -21.61 -8.50 17.31
C ALA A 171 -22.36 -8.86 18.61
N ASN A 172 -22.55 -7.88 19.49
CA ASN A 172 -23.27 -8.07 20.76
C ASN A 172 -24.79 -7.92 20.63
N GLU A 173 -25.30 -7.28 19.57
CA GLU A 173 -26.73 -7.15 19.30
C GLU A 173 -27.07 -7.69 17.90
N ALA A 174 -27.49 -8.95 17.82
CA ALA A 174 -28.21 -9.48 16.67
C ALA A 174 -29.63 -8.90 16.64
N ASN A 175 -29.74 -7.59 16.41
CA ASN A 175 -31.04 -6.92 16.38
C ASN A 175 -31.65 -7.04 14.98
N GLU A 176 -32.95 -7.38 14.90
CA GLU A 176 -33.68 -7.62 13.64
C GLU A 176 -33.54 -6.46 12.64
N ALA A 177 -33.46 -5.22 13.15
CA ALA A 177 -33.22 -4.03 12.35
C ALA A 177 -31.93 -4.09 11.51
N ARG A 178 -30.86 -4.72 12.04
CA ARG A 178 -29.60 -4.89 11.31
C ARG A 178 -29.75 -5.92 10.19
N LEU A 179 -30.42 -7.04 10.45
CA LEU A 179 -30.68 -8.06 9.43
C LEU A 179 -31.53 -7.47 8.29
N ILE A 180 -32.53 -6.65 8.62
CA ILE A 180 -33.33 -5.93 7.63
C ILE A 180 -32.48 -4.92 6.86
N ALA A 181 -31.63 -4.16 7.53
CA ALA A 181 -30.75 -3.20 6.87
C ALA A 181 -29.73 -3.88 5.94
N THR A 182 -29.13 -4.99 6.37
CA THR A 182 -28.23 -5.80 5.54
C THR A 182 -28.97 -6.39 4.36
N ALA A 183 -30.14 -7.00 4.56
CA ALA A 183 -30.95 -7.55 3.46
C ALA A 183 -31.40 -6.46 2.48
N ALA A 184 -31.76 -5.29 2.97
CA ALA A 184 -32.10 -4.14 2.13
C ALA A 184 -30.88 -3.68 1.33
N TRP A 185 -29.70 -3.58 1.95
CA TRP A 185 -28.45 -3.25 1.27
C TRP A 185 -28.12 -4.27 0.17
N ASP A 186 -28.13 -5.57 0.51
CA ASP A 186 -27.81 -6.64 -0.43
C ASP A 186 -28.78 -6.67 -1.62
N SER A 187 -30.05 -6.31 -1.40
CA SER A 187 -31.06 -6.25 -2.46
C SER A 187 -30.85 -5.13 -3.49
N VAL A 188 -29.99 -4.15 -3.19
CA VAL A 188 -29.65 -3.06 -4.13
C VAL A 188 -28.67 -3.52 -5.20
N TRP A 189 -27.91 -4.59 -4.93
CA TRP A 189 -26.81 -5.03 -5.78
C TRP A 189 -27.16 -6.32 -6.54
N PRO A 190 -26.65 -6.51 -7.77
CA PRO A 190 -26.77 -7.78 -8.49
C PRO A 190 -26.13 -8.96 -7.74
N HIS A 191 -25.08 -8.70 -6.97
CA HIS A 191 -24.36 -9.70 -6.20
C HIS A 191 -24.29 -9.32 -4.72
N VAL A 192 -24.42 -10.32 -3.85
CA VAL A 192 -24.24 -10.18 -2.40
C VAL A 192 -22.75 -10.06 -2.10
N GLU A 193 -22.38 -9.07 -1.27
CA GLU A 193 -21.00 -8.88 -0.86
C GLU A 193 -20.51 -10.08 -0.01
N PRO A 194 -19.37 -10.72 -0.35
CA PRO A 194 -18.83 -11.82 0.43
C PRO A 194 -18.38 -11.40 1.83
N ALA A 195 -18.54 -12.30 2.81
CA ALA A 195 -18.25 -12.00 4.22
C ALA A 195 -16.79 -11.64 4.51
N ASN A 196 -15.87 -12.03 3.63
CA ASN A 196 -14.44 -11.75 3.70
C ASN A 196 -14.02 -10.56 2.81
N ALA A 197 -14.98 -9.79 2.28
CA ALA A 197 -14.70 -8.53 1.62
C ALA A 197 -14.12 -7.50 2.61
N LEU A 198 -13.10 -6.77 2.16
CA LEU A 198 -12.56 -5.65 2.93
C LEU A 198 -13.60 -4.52 3.05
N SER A 199 -13.61 -3.84 4.18
CA SER A 199 -14.41 -2.64 4.36
C SER A 199 -13.92 -1.50 3.45
N LEU A 200 -14.77 -0.49 3.22
CA LEU A 200 -14.37 0.68 2.41
C LEU A 200 -13.12 1.38 3.01
N PRO A 201 -13.03 1.64 4.32
CA PRO A 201 -11.82 2.20 4.94
C PRO A 201 -10.55 1.39 4.66
N THR A 202 -10.62 0.06 4.74
CA THR A 202 -9.48 -0.80 4.44
C THR A 202 -9.11 -0.75 2.96
N TRP A 203 -10.10 -0.72 2.05
CA TRP A 203 -9.84 -0.48 0.62
C TRP A 203 -9.20 0.88 0.35
N VAL A 204 -9.58 1.93 1.09
CA VAL A 204 -8.96 3.26 0.97
C VAL A 204 -7.47 3.19 1.30
N ILE A 205 -7.09 2.48 2.36
CA ILE A 205 -5.68 2.29 2.74
C ILE A 205 -4.89 1.59 1.63
N HIS A 206 -5.44 0.53 1.02
CA HIS A 206 -4.77 -0.20 -0.06
C HIS A 206 -4.58 0.65 -1.32
N VAL A 207 -5.65 1.31 -1.77
CA VAL A 207 -5.61 2.16 -2.97
C VAL A 207 -4.69 3.35 -2.74
N SER A 208 -4.77 3.99 -1.56
CA SER A 208 -3.88 5.09 -1.20
C SER A 208 -2.42 4.66 -1.28
N SER A 209 -2.08 3.52 -0.67
CA SER A 209 -0.71 2.99 -0.68
C SER A 209 -0.16 2.76 -2.09
N LEU A 210 -0.96 2.26 -3.04
CA LEU A 210 -0.54 2.13 -4.44
C LEU A 210 -0.29 3.49 -5.10
N VAL A 211 -1.23 4.43 -4.93
CA VAL A 211 -1.14 5.75 -5.56
C VAL A 211 0.03 6.55 -5.00
N GLU A 212 0.22 6.56 -3.69
CA GLU A 212 1.31 7.27 -3.03
C GLU A 212 2.67 6.73 -3.45
N TRP A 213 2.78 5.41 -3.66
CA TRP A 213 4.01 4.79 -4.14
C TRP A 213 4.37 5.25 -5.56
N LEU A 214 3.38 5.34 -6.46
CA LEU A 214 3.57 5.86 -7.81
C LEU A 214 3.96 7.35 -7.81
N ILE A 215 3.36 8.15 -6.93
CA ILE A 215 3.74 9.55 -6.73
C ILE A 215 5.19 9.65 -6.22
N ALA A 216 5.57 8.83 -5.24
CA ALA A 216 6.94 8.79 -4.72
C ALA A 216 7.95 8.41 -5.82
N MET A 217 7.62 7.43 -6.67
CA MET A 217 8.43 7.06 -7.84
C MET A 217 8.66 8.24 -8.80
N GLY A 218 7.60 9.01 -9.08
CA GLY A 218 7.66 10.26 -9.86
C GLY A 218 8.56 11.31 -9.22
N LEU A 219 8.37 11.58 -7.93
CA LEU A 219 9.17 12.55 -7.18
C LEU A 219 10.65 12.16 -7.10
N ILE A 220 10.97 10.87 -6.97
CA ILE A 220 12.36 10.37 -6.98
C ILE A 220 13.01 10.62 -8.34
N TRP A 221 12.27 10.38 -9.42
CA TRP A 221 12.75 10.67 -10.76
C TRP A 221 13.04 12.16 -10.93
N GLU A 222 12.09 13.03 -10.56
CA GLU A 222 12.24 14.48 -10.63
C GLU A 222 13.41 14.96 -9.76
N TYR A 223 13.55 14.40 -8.55
CA TYR A 223 14.66 14.70 -7.64
C TYR A 223 16.01 14.39 -8.28
N SER A 224 16.11 13.30 -9.04
CA SER A 224 17.33 12.95 -9.80
C SER A 224 17.73 14.02 -10.82
N GLU A 225 16.75 14.65 -11.47
CA GLU A 225 16.96 15.68 -12.49
C GLU A 225 17.36 17.02 -11.89
N VAL A 226 16.77 17.38 -10.75
CA VAL A 226 17.05 18.64 -10.05
C VAL A 226 18.45 18.60 -9.45
N ILE A 227 18.81 17.54 -8.73
CA ILE A 227 20.13 17.43 -8.10
C ILE A 227 21.23 16.93 -9.05
N LYS A 228 20.88 16.67 -10.32
CA LYS A 228 21.78 16.17 -11.37
C LYS A 228 22.50 14.87 -11.00
N ARG A 229 21.77 13.92 -10.40
CA ARG A 229 22.31 12.61 -9.98
C ARG A 229 21.52 11.46 -10.60
N PRO A 230 21.92 10.98 -11.80
CA PRO A 230 21.16 9.97 -12.54
C PRO A 230 21.04 8.62 -11.84
N ALA A 231 21.91 8.29 -10.85
CA ALA A 231 21.76 7.05 -10.09
C ALA A 231 20.39 6.92 -9.39
N TRP A 232 19.75 8.04 -9.03
CA TRP A 232 18.42 8.08 -8.42
C TRP A 232 17.30 7.56 -9.35
N LYS A 233 17.43 7.71 -10.68
CA LYS A 233 16.49 7.08 -11.63
C LYS A 233 16.47 5.56 -11.49
N GLY A 234 17.60 4.97 -11.11
CA GLY A 234 17.71 3.54 -10.81
C GLY A 234 16.85 3.11 -9.63
N LEU A 235 16.60 3.99 -8.66
CA LEU A 235 15.72 3.70 -7.53
C LEU A 235 14.26 3.61 -7.98
N THR A 236 13.80 4.51 -8.85
CA THR A 236 12.46 4.42 -9.46
C THR A 236 12.25 3.06 -10.13
N TRP A 237 13.21 2.57 -10.91
CA TRP A 237 13.16 1.22 -11.49
C TRP A 237 13.17 0.11 -10.44
N GLY A 238 13.98 0.25 -9.39
CA GLY A 238 14.03 -0.71 -8.27
C GLY A 238 12.73 -0.78 -7.46
N MET A 239 11.89 0.24 -7.51
CA MET A 239 10.61 0.29 -6.80
C MET A 239 9.46 -0.40 -7.55
N VAL A 240 9.63 -0.72 -8.84
CA VAL A 240 8.58 -1.35 -9.66
C VAL A 240 8.15 -2.72 -9.12
N PRO A 241 9.05 -3.64 -8.72
CA PRO A 241 8.61 -4.93 -8.16
C PRO A 241 7.84 -4.78 -6.83
N CYS A 242 8.21 -3.80 -5.99
CA CYS A 242 7.43 -3.50 -4.77
C CYS A 242 6.02 -2.98 -5.12
N HIS A 243 5.89 -2.17 -6.17
CA HIS A 243 4.58 -1.74 -6.65
C HIS A 243 3.73 -2.93 -7.16
N ALA A 244 4.34 -3.82 -7.93
CA ALA A 244 3.70 -5.05 -8.39
C ALA A 244 3.26 -5.96 -7.22
N SER A 245 4.06 -6.02 -6.15
CA SER A 245 3.70 -6.68 -4.88
C SER A 245 2.44 -6.08 -4.27
N GLY A 246 2.34 -4.74 -4.17
CA GLY A 246 1.13 -4.07 -3.71
C GLY A 246 -0.10 -4.37 -4.58
N ILE A 247 0.06 -4.43 -5.91
CA ILE A 247 -1.04 -4.81 -6.81
C ILE A 247 -1.46 -6.26 -6.55
N ALA A 248 -0.52 -7.17 -6.30
CA ALA A 248 -0.82 -8.56 -5.95
C ALA A 248 -1.65 -8.67 -4.66
N ALA A 249 -1.32 -7.87 -3.63
CA ALA A 249 -2.11 -7.78 -2.40
C ALA A 249 -3.55 -7.31 -2.68
N CYS A 250 -3.70 -6.20 -3.41
CA CYS A 250 -5.01 -5.67 -3.80
C CYS A 250 -5.80 -6.65 -4.67
N THR A 251 -5.11 -7.42 -5.52
CA THR A 251 -5.73 -8.46 -6.35
C THR A 251 -6.28 -9.58 -5.49
N PHE A 252 -5.52 -10.07 -4.49
CA PHE A 252 -6.02 -11.07 -3.54
C PHE A 252 -7.29 -10.60 -2.83
N HIS A 253 -7.32 -9.33 -2.39
CA HIS A 253 -8.50 -8.73 -1.76
C HIS A 253 -9.67 -8.46 -2.70
N LEU A 254 -9.39 -8.15 -3.97
CA LEU A 254 -10.41 -7.97 -5.01
C LEU A 254 -11.21 -9.26 -5.20
N PHE A 255 -10.54 -10.41 -5.20
CA PHE A 255 -11.15 -11.73 -5.21
C PHE A 255 -11.56 -12.22 -3.82
N TYR A 256 -11.80 -11.30 -2.87
CA TYR A 256 -12.29 -11.61 -1.55
C TYR A 256 -11.46 -12.70 -0.85
N ASN A 257 -10.14 -12.55 -0.82
CA ASN A 257 -9.24 -13.46 -0.11
C ASN A 257 -9.46 -14.95 -0.46
N ALA A 258 -9.80 -15.25 -1.72
CA ALA A 258 -10.24 -16.58 -2.14
C ALA A 258 -9.15 -17.65 -2.00
N GLN A 259 -9.17 -18.37 -0.89
CA GLN A 259 -8.34 -19.55 -0.64
C GLN A 259 -9.13 -20.84 -0.91
N PRO A 260 -8.49 -21.88 -1.48
CA PRO A 260 -7.08 -21.96 -1.86
C PRO A 260 -6.75 -21.36 -3.24
N ALA A 261 -7.76 -20.97 -4.02
CA ALA A 261 -7.62 -20.64 -5.44
C ALA A 261 -6.52 -19.61 -5.75
N LEU A 262 -6.30 -18.64 -4.87
CA LEU A 262 -5.33 -17.55 -5.03
C LEU A 262 -4.19 -17.56 -3.99
N SER A 263 -3.98 -18.64 -3.25
CA SER A 263 -2.88 -18.71 -2.28
C SER A 263 -1.50 -18.48 -2.96
N GLY A 264 -1.33 -18.91 -4.20
CA GLY A 264 -0.14 -18.62 -5.01
C GLY A 264 0.07 -17.13 -5.34
N VAL A 265 -0.98 -16.30 -5.31
CA VAL A 265 -0.87 -14.84 -5.52
C VAL A 265 -0.18 -14.17 -4.34
N VAL A 266 -0.47 -14.59 -3.11
CA VAL A 266 0.19 -14.05 -1.91
C VAL A 266 1.66 -14.48 -1.86
N ALA A 267 1.98 -15.71 -2.27
CA ALA A 267 3.36 -16.13 -2.44
C ALA A 267 4.10 -15.29 -3.52
N MET A 268 3.43 -14.95 -4.62
CA MET A 268 3.97 -14.05 -5.66
C MET A 268 4.20 -12.64 -5.10
N GLN A 269 3.27 -12.10 -4.30
CA GLN A 269 3.46 -10.84 -3.58
C GLN A 269 4.74 -10.89 -2.74
N ALA A 270 4.91 -11.91 -1.90
CA ALA A 270 6.09 -12.07 -1.07
C ALA A 270 7.39 -12.15 -1.89
N PHE A 271 7.37 -12.90 -2.99
CA PHE A 271 8.50 -12.98 -3.93
C PHE A 271 8.84 -11.61 -4.54
N LEU A 272 7.85 -10.88 -5.03
CA LEU A 272 8.02 -9.55 -5.61
C LEU A 272 8.57 -8.56 -4.58
N THR A 273 8.21 -8.69 -3.30
CA THR A 273 8.81 -7.91 -2.20
C THR A 273 10.30 -8.21 -2.02
N VAL A 274 10.71 -9.49 -2.07
CA VAL A 274 12.14 -9.85 -2.03
C VAL A 274 12.90 -9.23 -3.20
N VAL A 275 12.36 -9.36 -4.41
CA VAL A 275 12.97 -8.79 -5.63
C VAL A 275 13.01 -7.27 -5.56
N GLY A 276 11.94 -6.64 -5.13
CA GLY A 276 11.82 -5.19 -4.98
C GLY A 276 12.80 -4.63 -3.96
N ASN A 277 12.87 -5.23 -2.77
CA ASN A 277 13.84 -4.82 -1.75
C ASN A 277 15.28 -5.02 -2.24
N SER A 278 15.55 -6.09 -2.98
CA SER A 278 16.89 -6.37 -3.53
C SER A 278 17.28 -5.36 -4.61
N THR A 279 16.36 -5.02 -5.51
CA THR A 279 16.60 -4.03 -6.56
C THR A 279 16.70 -2.61 -6.01
N CYS A 280 15.89 -2.25 -5.01
CA CYS A 280 16.06 -1.02 -4.23
C CYS A 280 17.42 -0.97 -3.53
N ALA A 281 17.89 -2.06 -2.92
CA ALA A 281 19.20 -2.11 -2.28
C ALA A 281 20.35 -1.88 -3.26
N LEU A 282 20.29 -2.50 -4.44
CA LEU A 282 21.25 -2.27 -5.52
C LEU A 282 21.21 -0.81 -6.01
N ALA A 283 20.02 -0.21 -6.14
CA ALA A 283 19.87 1.19 -6.51
C ALA A 283 20.47 2.12 -5.45
N ALA A 284 20.17 1.90 -4.17
CA ALA A 284 20.74 2.67 -3.06
C ALA A 284 22.27 2.54 -2.98
N TYR A 285 22.82 1.34 -3.22
CA TYR A 285 24.27 1.15 -3.33
C TYR A 285 24.88 2.01 -4.46
N ARG A 286 24.23 2.05 -5.64
CA ARG A 286 24.68 2.88 -6.77
C ARG A 286 24.59 4.37 -6.46
N ILE A 287 23.52 4.81 -5.78
CA ILE A 287 23.37 6.19 -5.30
C ILE A 287 24.52 6.54 -4.35
N ALA A 288 24.79 5.70 -3.35
CA ALA A 288 25.88 5.90 -2.41
C ALA A 288 27.24 6.00 -3.12
N LYS A 289 27.52 5.09 -4.06
CA LYS A 289 28.78 5.08 -4.81
C LYS A 289 28.98 6.29 -5.71
N GLU A 290 27.92 6.74 -6.38
CA GLU A 290 27.95 7.99 -7.13
C GLU A 290 28.26 9.17 -6.21
N GLY A 291 27.62 9.23 -5.04
CA GLY A 291 27.86 10.27 -4.03
C GLY A 291 29.30 10.28 -3.51
N GLU A 292 29.84 9.11 -3.14
CA GLU A 292 31.25 8.95 -2.74
C GLU A 292 32.20 9.46 -3.84
N ARG A 293 31.86 9.23 -5.11
CA ARG A 293 32.67 9.67 -6.26
C ARG A 293 32.65 11.19 -6.45
N LEU A 294 31.47 11.82 -6.29
CA LEU A 294 31.30 13.28 -6.37
C LEU A 294 32.03 13.99 -5.24
N VAL A 295 31.96 13.46 -4.01
CA VAL A 295 32.70 14.00 -2.86
C VAL A 295 34.21 13.89 -3.11
N ALA A 296 34.68 12.75 -3.64
CA ALA A 296 36.10 12.54 -3.92
C ALA A 296 36.64 13.40 -5.07
N SER A 297 35.82 13.73 -6.08
CA SER A 297 36.23 14.61 -7.18
C SER A 297 36.25 16.09 -6.81
N GLY A 298 35.70 16.47 -5.65
CA GLY A 298 35.55 17.87 -5.25
C GLY A 298 34.55 18.63 -6.12
N GLU A 299 33.74 17.92 -6.92
CA GLU A 299 32.58 18.50 -7.58
C GLU A 299 31.61 18.91 -6.47
N ALA A 300 31.59 20.21 -6.18
CA ALA A 300 30.65 20.77 -5.22
C ALA A 300 29.25 20.31 -5.61
N ALA A 301 28.52 19.78 -4.63
CA ALA A 301 27.10 19.54 -4.76
C ALA A 301 26.42 20.79 -5.34
N PRO A 302 25.47 20.68 -6.28
CA PRO A 302 24.80 21.82 -6.92
C PRO A 302 23.93 22.66 -5.96
N ASP A 303 24.16 22.60 -4.65
CA ASP A 303 23.59 23.53 -3.67
C ASP A 303 24.12 24.97 -3.90
N ASP A 304 25.17 25.12 -4.71
CA ASP A 304 25.75 26.39 -5.19
C ASP A 304 25.48 26.67 -6.69
N ALA A 305 24.64 25.86 -7.36
CA ALA A 305 24.19 26.19 -8.72
C ALA A 305 23.14 27.30 -8.63
N GLY A 306 23.58 28.55 -8.79
CA GLY A 306 22.71 29.73 -8.76
C GLY A 306 21.53 29.61 -9.73
N ASP A 307 20.41 30.25 -9.34
CA ASP A 307 19.15 30.61 -10.03
C ASP A 307 18.96 30.21 -11.52
N GLU A 308 19.32 29.00 -11.95
CA GLU A 308 18.80 28.43 -13.18
C GLU A 308 17.39 27.93 -12.88
N VAL A 309 16.42 28.74 -13.25
CA VAL A 309 15.04 28.31 -13.44
C VAL A 309 15.07 27.21 -14.52
N ILE A 310 15.24 25.96 -14.08
CA ILE A 310 15.08 24.83 -14.97
C ILE A 310 13.61 24.82 -15.35
N GLU A 311 13.31 25.22 -16.58
CA GLU A 311 12.00 25.05 -17.18
C GLU A 311 11.74 23.53 -17.23
N ILE A 312 10.95 23.05 -16.27
CA ILE A 312 10.52 21.65 -16.21
C ILE A 312 9.71 21.42 -17.48
N SER A 313 10.33 20.81 -18.47
CA SER A 313 9.67 20.35 -19.70
C SER A 313 8.68 19.27 -19.31
N ILE A 314 7.49 19.70 -18.88
CA ILE A 314 6.32 18.85 -18.76
C ILE A 314 6.05 18.37 -20.18
N GLY A 315 6.38 17.10 -20.43
CA GLY A 315 6.07 16.41 -21.67
C GLY A 315 4.56 16.44 -21.86
N THR A 316 4.09 17.45 -22.56
CA THR A 316 2.70 17.55 -23.01
C THR A 316 2.53 16.46 -24.07
N GLU A 317 1.54 15.59 -23.86
CA GLU A 317 1.09 14.53 -24.77
C GLU A 317 1.84 13.19 -24.73
N SER A 318 1.71 12.44 -23.63
CA SER A 318 1.68 10.97 -23.64
C SER A 318 1.12 10.48 -22.29
N MET A 319 0.14 9.57 -22.34
CA MET A 319 -0.57 8.89 -21.23
C MET A 319 -0.31 9.43 -19.80
N LYS A 320 -1.19 10.32 -19.32
CA LYS A 320 -1.19 10.77 -17.91
C LYS A 320 -1.40 9.57 -16.98
N GLY A 321 -0.35 9.19 -16.25
CA GLY A 321 -0.36 8.13 -15.24
C GLY A 321 -0.38 8.70 -13.82
N TRP A 322 -0.58 7.85 -12.82
CA TRP A 322 -0.62 8.25 -11.40
C TRP A 322 0.71 8.85 -10.92
N GLU A 323 1.81 8.49 -11.55
CA GLU A 323 3.16 9.00 -11.29
C GLU A 323 3.30 10.47 -11.69
N ASP A 324 2.55 10.91 -12.72
CA ASP A 324 2.55 12.30 -13.18
C ASP A 324 1.73 13.20 -12.26
N LEU A 325 0.99 12.64 -11.30
CA LEU A 325 0.28 13.44 -10.30
C LEU A 325 1.25 14.26 -9.45
N SER A 326 2.47 13.76 -9.24
CA SER A 326 3.55 14.52 -8.60
C SER A 326 3.80 15.86 -9.32
N ALA A 327 3.95 15.82 -10.64
CA ALA A 327 4.12 17.00 -11.49
C ALA A 327 2.84 17.83 -11.60
N ALA A 328 1.68 17.18 -11.80
CA ALA A 328 0.39 17.86 -11.93
C ALA A 328 -0.03 18.61 -10.66
N TRP A 329 0.43 18.15 -9.49
CA TRP A 329 0.17 18.74 -8.18
C TRP A 329 1.44 19.30 -7.52
N SER A 330 2.45 19.62 -8.33
CA SER A 330 3.71 20.21 -7.87
C SER A 330 3.49 21.55 -7.16
N ALA A 331 2.54 22.36 -7.66
CA ALA A 331 2.17 23.66 -7.10
C ALA A 331 1.25 23.60 -5.87
N ASP A 332 0.68 22.44 -5.54
CA ASP A 332 -0.22 22.32 -4.39
C ASP A 332 0.55 22.44 -3.07
N SER A 333 -0.11 22.96 -2.03
CA SER A 333 0.37 22.80 -0.65
C SER A 333 0.28 21.34 -0.21
N ASP A 334 1.08 20.94 0.77
CA ASP A 334 1.07 19.53 1.24
C ASP A 334 -0.30 19.11 1.80
N ALA A 335 -1.02 20.01 2.47
CA ALA A 335 -2.39 19.74 2.93
C ALA A 335 -3.37 19.52 1.77
N VAL A 336 -3.26 20.32 0.70
CA VAL A 336 -4.12 20.19 -0.49
C VAL A 336 -3.82 18.90 -1.25
N LEU A 337 -2.53 18.54 -1.36
CA LEU A 337 -2.12 17.26 -1.94
C LEU A 337 -2.72 16.08 -1.17
N LEU A 338 -2.57 16.06 0.16
CA LEU A 338 -3.09 14.98 1.01
C LEU A 338 -4.63 14.90 0.93
N LEU A 339 -5.31 16.04 0.86
CA LEU A 339 -6.77 16.07 0.68
C LEU A 339 -7.18 15.49 -0.68
N LYS A 340 -6.52 15.91 -1.78
CA LYS A 340 -6.79 15.38 -3.13
C LYS A 340 -6.53 13.87 -3.17
N LEU A 341 -5.43 13.43 -2.59
CA LEU A 341 -5.07 12.03 -2.50
C LEU A 341 -6.12 11.24 -1.73
N ALA A 342 -6.54 11.69 -0.55
CA ALA A 342 -7.61 11.06 0.22
C ALA A 342 -8.92 10.98 -0.56
N LEU A 343 -9.33 12.05 -1.25
CA LEU A 343 -10.55 12.06 -2.06
C LEU A 343 -10.48 11.09 -3.24
N VAL A 344 -9.34 11.03 -3.94
CA VAL A 344 -9.14 10.11 -5.05
C VAL A 344 -9.09 8.66 -4.56
N SER A 345 -8.41 8.39 -3.45
CA SER A 345 -8.40 7.06 -2.82
C SER A 345 -9.81 6.63 -2.43
N VAL A 346 -10.61 7.48 -1.78
CA VAL A 346 -12.02 7.19 -1.46
C VAL A 346 -12.84 6.90 -2.71
N ALA A 347 -12.72 7.72 -3.75
CA ALA A 347 -13.48 7.52 -4.99
C ALA A 347 -13.10 6.21 -5.69
N ALA A 348 -11.80 5.94 -5.85
CA ALA A 348 -11.31 4.73 -6.49
C ALA A 348 -11.64 3.47 -5.67
N SER A 349 -11.50 3.50 -4.34
CA SER A 349 -11.90 2.40 -3.46
C SER A 349 -13.40 2.13 -3.49
N THR A 350 -14.23 3.18 -3.55
CA THR A 350 -15.69 3.05 -3.70
C THR A 350 -16.03 2.39 -5.03
N ALA A 351 -15.36 2.80 -6.12
CA ALA A 351 -15.55 2.21 -7.44
C ALA A 351 -15.12 0.74 -7.49
N VAL A 352 -13.97 0.38 -6.90
CA VAL A 352 -13.49 -1.01 -6.84
C VAL A 352 -14.42 -1.86 -5.98
N LYS A 353 -14.71 -1.44 -4.74
CA LYS A 353 -15.48 -2.23 -3.77
C LYS A 353 -16.94 -2.43 -4.18
N TYR A 354 -17.63 -1.39 -4.61
CA TYR A 354 -19.07 -1.50 -4.91
C TYR A 354 -19.34 -1.71 -6.40
N GLY A 355 -18.43 -1.25 -7.27
CA GLY A 355 -18.51 -1.55 -8.70
C GLY A 355 -18.32 -3.03 -9.00
N SER A 356 -17.52 -3.76 -8.19
CA SER A 356 -17.40 -5.22 -8.30
C SER A 356 -18.73 -5.94 -8.10
N LEU A 357 -19.64 -5.40 -7.28
CA LEU A 357 -20.95 -6.01 -7.04
C LEU A 357 -21.89 -5.90 -8.26
N LEU A 358 -21.60 -5.00 -9.19
CA LEU A 358 -22.41 -4.74 -10.39
C LEU A 358 -22.10 -5.68 -11.57
N VAL A 359 -21.00 -6.43 -11.51
CA VAL A 359 -20.54 -7.29 -12.61
C VAL A 359 -20.23 -8.70 -12.10
N ASP A 360 -20.17 -9.69 -12.99
CA ASP A 360 -19.96 -11.10 -12.59
C ASP A 360 -18.53 -11.36 -12.09
N PHE A 361 -17.60 -10.50 -12.48
CA PHE A 361 -16.25 -10.43 -11.92
C PHE A 361 -16.27 -9.63 -10.61
N PRO A 362 -15.59 -10.02 -9.51
CA PRO A 362 -14.55 -11.05 -9.37
C PRO A 362 -15.01 -12.28 -8.55
N PHE A 363 -16.28 -12.67 -8.61
CA PHE A 363 -16.83 -13.71 -7.72
C PHE A 363 -16.31 -15.13 -7.99
N GLU A 364 -15.85 -15.40 -9.22
CA GLU A 364 -15.20 -16.65 -9.60
C GLU A 364 -13.67 -16.47 -9.63
N PRO A 365 -12.92 -16.98 -8.64
CA PRO A 365 -11.49 -16.76 -8.54
C PRO A 365 -10.73 -17.46 -9.66
N SER A 366 -9.88 -16.71 -10.35
CA SER A 366 -9.05 -17.22 -11.45
C SER A 366 -7.62 -16.75 -11.29
N LEU A 367 -6.69 -17.70 -11.13
CA LEU A 367 -5.27 -17.43 -10.98
C LEU A 367 -4.71 -16.64 -12.18
N TRP A 368 -5.13 -17.01 -13.39
CA TRP A 368 -4.67 -16.36 -14.61
C TRP A 368 -5.20 -14.93 -14.75
N LEU A 369 -6.45 -14.70 -14.33
CA LEU A 369 -7.02 -13.36 -14.30
C LEU A 369 -6.34 -12.50 -13.23
N ALA A 370 -6.06 -13.06 -12.06
CA ALA A 370 -5.27 -12.39 -11.03
C ALA A 370 -3.88 -11.98 -11.56
N PHE A 371 -3.17 -12.88 -12.25
CA PHE A 371 -1.89 -12.53 -12.89
C PHE A 371 -2.03 -11.46 -13.96
N ALA A 372 -3.10 -11.45 -14.75
CA ALA A 372 -3.35 -10.38 -15.71
C ALA A 372 -3.53 -9.01 -15.00
N ILE A 373 -4.31 -8.97 -13.91
CA ILE A 373 -4.54 -7.76 -13.10
C ILE A 373 -3.23 -7.24 -12.48
N ILE A 374 -2.28 -8.13 -12.16
CA ILE A 374 -0.99 -7.76 -11.59
C ILE A 374 -0.02 -7.28 -12.68
N PHE A 375 0.18 -8.09 -13.72
CA PHE A 375 1.28 -7.89 -14.67
C PHE A 375 0.94 -6.93 -15.81
N ILE A 376 -0.33 -6.74 -16.18
CA ILE A 376 -0.70 -5.73 -17.19
C ILE A 376 -0.36 -4.32 -16.69
N PRO A 377 -0.84 -3.87 -15.51
CA PRO A 377 -0.47 -2.54 -14.99
C PRO A 377 1.03 -2.43 -14.70
N THR A 378 1.67 -3.50 -14.24
CA THR A 378 3.12 -3.53 -14.05
C THR A 378 3.87 -3.32 -15.37
N GLY A 379 3.43 -3.96 -16.46
CA GLY A 379 3.98 -3.79 -17.80
C GLY A 379 3.79 -2.37 -18.32
N LEU A 380 2.63 -1.75 -18.09
CA LEU A 380 2.38 -0.35 -18.42
C LEU A 380 3.30 0.59 -17.65
N ASN A 381 3.50 0.34 -16.35
CA ASN A 381 4.43 1.09 -15.51
C ASN A 381 5.87 1.00 -16.06
N CYS A 382 6.34 -0.22 -16.38
CA CYS A 382 7.64 -0.44 -17.03
C CYS A 382 7.77 0.28 -18.38
N ALA A 383 6.75 0.19 -19.25
CA ALA A 383 6.77 0.82 -20.56
C ALA A 383 6.94 2.34 -20.46
N LYS A 384 6.25 2.95 -19.49
CA LYS A 384 6.36 4.38 -19.23
C LYS A 384 7.74 4.80 -18.73
N TRP A 385 8.30 4.12 -17.73
CA TRP A 385 9.66 4.41 -17.26
C TRP A 385 10.70 4.20 -18.34
N LYS A 386 10.49 3.22 -19.23
CA LYS A 386 11.34 3.03 -20.40
C LYS A 386 11.26 4.24 -21.34
N GLU A 387 10.07 4.74 -21.65
CA GLU A 387 9.91 5.93 -22.48
C GLU A 387 10.63 7.15 -21.87
N LEU A 388 10.51 7.37 -20.56
CA LEU A 388 11.19 8.45 -19.85
C LEU A 388 12.72 8.27 -19.82
N SER A 389 13.21 7.05 -19.63
CA SER A 389 14.63 6.71 -19.74
C SER A 389 15.17 7.02 -21.14
N ASP A 390 14.46 6.63 -22.19
CA ASP A 390 14.86 6.84 -23.58
C ASP A 390 14.85 8.33 -23.97
N LYS A 391 13.92 9.13 -23.40
CA LYS A 391 13.90 10.60 -23.56
C LYS A 391 15.06 11.28 -22.84
N SER A 392 15.41 10.81 -21.64
CA SER A 392 16.52 11.38 -20.85
C SER A 392 17.92 11.10 -21.42
N ALA A 393 18.03 10.11 -22.31
CA ALA A 393 19.31 9.71 -22.91
C ALA A 393 19.63 10.46 -24.22
N LYS A 394 18.67 11.22 -24.75
CA LYS A 394 18.82 12.11 -25.90
C LYS A 394 19.13 13.52 -25.39
#